data_AF-R9L5Q4-F1
#
_entry.id   AF-R9L5Q4-F1
#
_cell.length_a   1.000
_cell.length_b   1.000
_cell.length_c   1.000
_cell.angle_alpha   90.00
_cell.angle_beta   90.00
_cell.angle_gamma   90.00
#
_symmetry.space_group_name_H-M   'P 1'
#
loop_
_entity.id
_entity.type
_entity.pdbx_description
1 polymer ?
#
loop_
_entity_poly.entity_id
_entity_poly.type
_entity_poly.pdbx_seq_one_letter_code
_entity_poly.pdbx_strand_id
1 'polypeptide(L)'
;MNKKLLIGMFALGFAVTSSLYAVRANASVEKQINQNLNSLAEQLQTEVTNKTELAMSSNPYDYIKNSEEYANIVNLGTDAVPILEKKIDESEGSGLFDYIFSVAIEEITKVNLKEEESTAWDTGDKFSEKWKAKLKTLPEEVEKIANSELTEDEKITSLKKLGLPAVPFIIDQLEAGKTELFPAVQSLVPDSQTKSLKMTDIVQWAKENKDKFDDLKEYVLSKK
;
A
#
# COMPACT_ATOMS: atom_id res chain seq x y z
N MET A 1 52.90 26.50 -26.28
CA MET A 1 53.03 25.57 -25.15
C MET A 1 51.66 25.51 -24.45
N ASN A 2 51.02 24.35 -24.47
CA ASN A 2 49.65 24.09 -24.00
C ASN A 2 49.47 24.31 -22.49
N LYS A 3 48.26 24.72 -22.08
CA LYS A 3 47.40 24.07 -21.06
C LYS A 3 46.13 24.94 -20.84
N LYS A 4 44.99 24.52 -21.39
CA LYS A 4 43.93 23.67 -20.80
C LYS A 4 42.83 24.49 -20.09
N LEU A 5 41.71 24.63 -20.81
CA LEU A 5 40.32 24.38 -20.40
C LEU A 5 40.02 24.40 -18.89
N LEU A 6 39.28 25.40 -18.44
CA LEU A 6 38.46 25.36 -17.23
C LEU A 6 37.00 25.63 -17.64
N ILE A 7 36.34 24.59 -18.14
CA ILE A 7 34.88 24.50 -18.16
C ILE A 7 34.59 23.34 -17.20
N GLY A 8 34.18 23.68 -15.98
CA GLY A 8 33.97 22.71 -14.91
C GLY A 8 32.68 23.00 -14.16
N MET A 9 31.68 22.16 -14.43
CA MET A 9 30.58 21.74 -13.54
C MET A 9 29.69 22.83 -12.92
N PHE A 10 28.57 23.12 -13.60
CA PHE A 10 27.32 23.49 -12.94
C PHE A 10 26.18 22.66 -13.55
N ALA A 11 26.15 21.37 -13.22
CA ALA A 11 25.02 20.50 -13.53
C ALA A 11 25.10 19.25 -12.64
N LEU A 12 24.76 19.39 -11.36
CA LEU A 12 24.47 18.27 -10.44
C LEU A 12 23.77 18.86 -9.21
N GLY A 13 22.53 19.32 -9.39
CA GLY A 13 21.78 20.00 -8.32
C GLY A 13 20.33 19.57 -8.13
N PHE A 14 19.80 18.64 -8.93
CA PHE A 14 18.36 18.33 -8.90
C PHE A 14 17.98 16.87 -8.63
N ALA A 15 18.93 15.93 -8.50
CA ALA A 15 18.62 14.53 -8.18
C ALA A 15 18.78 14.16 -6.68
N VAL A 16 19.38 15.05 -5.88
CA VAL A 16 19.67 14.78 -4.45
C VAL A 16 18.51 15.22 -3.55
N THR A 17 17.65 16.13 -4.00
CA THR A 17 16.54 16.64 -3.19
C THR A 17 15.41 15.60 -3.05
N SER A 18 14.94 15.00 -4.15
CA SER A 18 13.86 14.01 -4.14
C SER A 18 14.18 12.78 -3.29
N SER A 19 15.40 12.24 -3.43
CA SER A 19 15.89 11.11 -2.63
C SER A 19 15.99 11.45 -1.14
N LEU A 20 16.39 12.68 -0.77
CA LEU A 20 16.39 13.13 0.63
C LEU A 20 14.98 13.35 1.19
N TYR A 21 14.01 13.79 0.38
CA TYR A 21 12.62 13.95 0.81
C TYR A 21 11.95 12.59 1.06
N ALA A 22 12.11 11.61 0.16
CA ALA A 22 11.57 10.26 0.32
C ALA A 22 12.12 9.55 1.57
N VAL A 23 13.44 9.66 1.83
CA VAL A 23 14.07 9.09 3.03
C VAL A 23 13.56 9.77 4.31
N ARG A 24 13.34 11.10 4.30
CA ARG A 24 12.80 11.84 5.46
C ARG A 24 11.32 11.54 5.71
N ALA A 25 10.53 11.40 4.65
CA ALA A 25 9.13 11.01 4.74
C ALA A 25 8.99 9.62 5.38
N ASN A 26 9.76 8.64 4.88
CA ASN A 26 9.81 7.29 5.45
C ASN A 26 10.21 7.28 6.93
N ALA A 27 11.24 8.04 7.32
CA ALA A 27 11.64 8.14 8.73
C ALA A 27 10.54 8.75 9.63
N SER A 28 9.75 9.69 9.10
CA SER A 28 8.62 10.29 9.83
C SER A 28 7.44 9.32 9.96
N VAL A 29 7.13 8.56 8.91
CA VAL A 29 6.08 7.53 8.93
C VAL A 29 6.47 6.40 9.87
N GLU A 30 7.70 5.89 9.79
CA GLU A 30 8.20 4.83 10.67
C GLU A 30 8.17 5.27 12.15
N LYS A 31 8.52 6.52 12.44
CA LYS A 31 8.41 7.07 13.79
C LYS A 31 6.96 7.07 14.29
N GLN A 32 6.00 7.51 13.47
CA GLN A 32 4.59 7.51 13.84
C GLN A 32 4.05 6.09 14.06
N ILE A 33 4.44 5.14 13.22
CA ILE A 33 4.13 3.71 13.42
C ILE A 33 4.67 3.26 14.77
N ASN A 34 5.97 3.45 15.04
CA ASN A 34 6.60 3.02 16.29
C ASN A 34 5.96 3.65 17.53
N GLN A 35 5.58 4.93 17.47
CA GLN A 35 4.90 5.61 18.57
C GLN A 35 3.53 4.99 18.87
N ASN A 36 2.69 4.79 17.84
CA ASN A 36 1.38 4.16 18.03
C ASN A 36 1.51 2.70 18.49
N LEU A 37 2.51 1.96 18.00
CA LEU A 37 2.76 0.59 18.43
C LEU A 37 3.19 0.49 19.89
N ASN A 38 4.07 1.38 20.35
CA ASN A 38 4.47 1.41 21.75
C ASN A 38 3.27 1.72 22.65
N SER A 39 2.46 2.72 22.29
CA SER A 39 1.23 3.03 23.01
C SER A 39 0.26 1.84 23.04
N LEU A 40 0.07 1.15 21.91
CA LEU A 40 -0.77 -0.04 21.83
C LEU A 40 -0.23 -1.17 22.71
N ALA A 41 1.08 -1.40 22.70
CA ALA A 41 1.73 -2.39 23.56
C ALA A 41 1.52 -2.09 25.05
N GLU A 42 1.65 -0.83 25.45
CA GLU A 42 1.41 -0.38 26.83
C GLU A 42 -0.05 -0.58 27.26
N GLN A 43 -1.01 -0.30 26.37
CA GLN A 43 -2.42 -0.58 26.61
C GLN A 43 -2.67 -2.07 26.80
N LEU A 44 -2.19 -2.92 25.89
CA LEU A 44 -2.36 -4.36 25.99
C LEU A 44 -1.71 -4.93 27.26
N GLN A 45 -0.55 -4.42 27.65
CA GLN A 45 0.09 -4.80 28.91
C GLN A 45 -0.74 -4.39 30.13
N THR A 46 -1.44 -3.25 30.06
CA THR A 46 -2.37 -2.81 31.11
C THR A 46 -3.57 -3.74 31.21
N GLU A 47 -4.17 -4.12 30.08
CA GLU A 47 -5.26 -5.10 30.02
C GLU A 47 -4.85 -6.45 30.64
N VAL A 48 -3.66 -6.94 30.31
CA VAL A 48 -3.08 -8.17 30.89
C VAL A 48 -2.89 -8.03 32.40
N THR A 49 -2.34 -6.91 32.86
CA THR A 49 -2.13 -6.64 34.29
C THR A 49 -3.44 -6.62 35.06
N ASN A 50 -4.48 -6.03 34.45
CA ASN A 50 -5.81 -5.90 35.04
C ASN A 50 -6.68 -7.16 34.86
N LYS A 51 -6.22 -8.17 34.11
CA LYS A 51 -6.92 -9.43 33.82
C LYS A 51 -8.32 -9.19 33.24
N THR A 52 -8.42 -8.25 32.31
CA THR A 52 -9.68 -7.94 31.63
C THR A 52 -10.10 -9.06 30.68
N GLU A 53 -11.34 -9.01 30.20
CA GLU A 53 -11.82 -9.95 29.17
C GLU A 53 -10.98 -9.88 27.90
N LEU A 54 -10.52 -8.67 27.53
CA LEU A 54 -9.67 -8.45 26.36
C LEU A 54 -8.34 -9.21 26.48
N ALA A 55 -7.72 -9.20 27.68
CA ALA A 55 -6.49 -9.95 27.92
C ALA A 55 -6.65 -11.48 27.81
N MET A 56 -7.89 -11.97 27.93
CA MET A 56 -8.22 -13.40 27.80
C MET A 56 -8.71 -13.77 26.39
N SER A 57 -8.84 -12.79 25.47
CA SER A 57 -9.24 -13.08 24.10
C SER A 57 -8.18 -13.92 23.38
N SER A 58 -8.62 -14.88 22.58
CA SER A 58 -7.78 -15.62 21.63
C SER A 58 -7.90 -15.06 20.21
N ASN A 59 -8.73 -14.03 20.01
CA ASN A 59 -8.99 -13.44 18.71
C ASN A 59 -8.16 -12.17 18.53
N PRO A 60 -7.17 -12.15 17.63
CA PRO A 60 -6.28 -10.99 17.44
C PRO A 60 -7.02 -9.71 17.02
N TYR A 61 -8.19 -9.84 16.38
CA TYR A 61 -9.02 -8.69 16.00
C TYR A 61 -9.59 -7.92 17.20
N ASP A 62 -9.72 -8.56 18.37
CA ASP A 62 -10.25 -7.89 19.56
C ASP A 62 -9.26 -6.84 20.08
N TYR A 63 -7.95 -7.05 19.92
CA TYR A 63 -6.90 -6.13 20.40
C TYR A 63 -6.80 -4.83 19.60
N ILE A 64 -7.32 -4.81 18.38
CA ILE A 64 -7.31 -3.63 17.50
C ILE A 64 -8.69 -2.98 17.37
N LYS A 65 -9.72 -3.65 17.88
CA LYS A 65 -11.10 -3.16 17.81
C LYS A 65 -11.24 -1.88 18.63
N ASN A 66 -11.62 -0.79 17.96
CA ASN A 66 -11.74 0.55 18.54
C ASN A 66 -10.41 1.12 19.11
N SER A 67 -9.25 0.62 18.68
CA SER A 67 -7.95 1.20 19.07
C SER A 67 -7.67 2.45 18.23
N GLU A 68 -7.48 3.59 18.91
CA GLU A 68 -7.07 4.84 18.26
C GLU A 68 -5.67 4.71 17.67
N GLU A 69 -4.76 4.03 18.36
CA GLU A 69 -3.39 3.77 17.91
C GLU A 69 -3.37 2.95 16.61
N TYR A 70 -4.17 1.88 16.54
CA TYR A 70 -4.31 1.09 15.34
C TYR A 70 -4.91 1.92 14.20
N ALA A 71 -5.98 2.67 14.46
CA ALA A 71 -6.59 3.55 13.47
C ALA A 71 -5.60 4.60 12.94
N ASN A 72 -4.75 5.17 13.81
CA ASN A 72 -3.70 6.10 13.41
C ASN A 72 -2.69 5.46 12.45
N ILE A 73 -2.33 4.19 12.66
CA ILE A 73 -1.45 3.45 11.75
C ILE A 73 -2.12 3.26 10.39
N VAL A 74 -3.38 2.83 10.36
CA VAL A 74 -4.15 2.67 9.10
C VAL A 74 -4.29 4.01 8.37
N ASN A 75 -4.49 5.11 9.09
CA ASN A 75 -4.63 6.45 8.53
C ASN A 75 -3.36 7.01 7.89
N LEU A 76 -2.18 6.41 8.14
CA LEU A 76 -0.95 6.75 7.41
C LEU A 76 -1.02 6.31 5.94
N GLY A 77 -1.95 5.43 5.58
CA GLY A 77 -2.21 5.05 4.19
C GLY A 77 -1.06 4.26 3.58
N THR A 78 -0.92 4.35 2.25
CA THR A 78 0.03 3.56 1.45
C THR A 78 1.48 3.72 1.88
N ASP A 79 1.84 4.86 2.46
CA ASP A 79 3.19 5.15 2.91
C ASP A 79 3.63 4.23 4.07
N ALA A 80 2.67 3.71 4.85
CA ALA A 80 2.95 2.77 5.93
C ALA A 80 3.24 1.34 5.44
N VAL A 81 2.71 0.95 4.28
CA VAL A 81 2.71 -0.45 3.83
C VAL A 81 4.13 -1.05 3.72
N PRO A 82 5.11 -0.39 3.08
CA PRO A 82 6.47 -0.94 2.98
C PRO A 82 7.15 -1.11 4.34
N ILE A 83 6.85 -0.20 5.29
CA ILE A 83 7.43 -0.22 6.63
C ILE A 83 6.80 -1.34 7.46
N LEU A 84 5.48 -1.52 7.38
CA LEU A 84 4.77 -2.61 8.04
C LEU A 84 5.22 -3.98 7.52
N GLU A 85 5.34 -4.14 6.19
CA GLU A 85 5.87 -5.38 5.60
C GLU A 85 7.29 -5.67 6.11
N LYS A 86 8.16 -4.65 6.12
CA LYS A 86 9.53 -4.79 6.62
C LYS A 86 9.55 -5.25 8.08
N LYS A 87 8.67 -4.72 8.94
CA LYS A 87 8.57 -5.14 10.35
C LYS A 87 8.14 -6.59 10.51
N ILE A 88 7.24 -7.08 9.65
CA ILE A 88 6.87 -8.50 9.61
C ILE A 88 8.09 -9.34 9.22
N ASP A 89 8.80 -8.94 8.17
CA ASP A 89 9.97 -9.68 7.66
C ASP A 89 11.16 -9.73 8.63
N GLU A 90 11.32 -8.70 9.47
CA GLU A 90 12.41 -8.58 10.44
C GLU A 90 12.07 -9.15 11.82
N SER A 91 10.82 -9.60 12.04
CA SER A 91 10.37 -10.17 13.32
C SER A 91 11.04 -11.52 13.59
N GLU A 92 11.50 -11.75 14.83
CA GLU A 92 12.06 -13.05 15.26
C GLU A 92 10.97 -14.09 15.58
N GLY A 93 9.96 -14.21 14.73
CA GLY A 93 8.83 -15.12 14.85
C GLY A 93 7.53 -14.51 14.32
N SER A 94 6.41 -15.25 14.44
CA SER A 94 5.07 -14.77 14.07
C SER A 94 4.25 -14.48 15.32
N GLY A 95 4.43 -13.30 15.90
CA GLY A 95 3.74 -12.84 17.10
C GLY A 95 2.45 -12.08 16.83
N LEU A 96 1.81 -11.59 17.91
CA LEU A 96 0.58 -10.78 17.83
C LEU A 96 0.77 -9.54 16.94
N PHE A 97 1.92 -8.85 17.06
CA PHE A 97 2.17 -7.64 16.29
C PHE A 97 2.33 -7.91 14.79
N ASP A 98 2.91 -9.04 14.39
CA ASP A 98 3.00 -9.39 12.97
C ASP A 98 1.61 -9.62 12.36
N TYR A 99 0.71 -10.22 13.13
CA TYR A 99 -0.70 -10.32 12.75
C TYR A 99 -1.35 -8.94 12.63
N ILE A 100 -1.14 -8.04 13.60
CA ILE A 100 -1.67 -6.68 13.58
C ILE A 100 -1.16 -5.89 12.36
N PHE A 101 0.14 -6.00 12.04
CA PHE A 101 0.72 -5.38 10.84
C PHE A 101 0.09 -5.93 9.56
N SER A 102 -0.11 -7.25 9.50
CA SER A 102 -0.73 -7.92 8.36
C SER A 102 -2.16 -7.42 8.13
N VAL A 103 -2.97 -7.31 9.19
CA VAL A 103 -4.33 -6.75 9.11
C VAL A 103 -4.31 -5.28 8.71
N ALA A 104 -3.39 -4.48 9.25
CA ALA A 104 -3.25 -3.07 8.87
C ALA A 104 -2.92 -2.91 7.37
N ILE A 105 -2.04 -3.76 6.83
CA ILE A 105 -1.74 -3.76 5.39
C ILE A 105 -2.98 -4.11 4.57
N GLU A 106 -3.72 -5.17 4.93
CA GLU A 106 -4.96 -5.54 4.23
C GLU A 106 -5.99 -4.39 4.25
N GLU A 107 -6.15 -3.71 5.39
CA GLU A 107 -7.07 -2.60 5.56
C GLU A 107 -6.65 -1.35 4.76
N ILE A 108 -5.39 -0.93 4.88
CA ILE A 108 -4.83 0.20 4.11
C ILE A 108 -4.99 -0.04 2.61
N THR A 109 -4.67 -1.25 2.16
CA THR A 109 -4.59 -1.57 0.74
C THR A 109 -5.91 -2.04 0.16
N LYS A 110 -6.94 -2.23 1.00
CA LYS A 110 -8.24 -2.81 0.62
C LYS A 110 -8.09 -4.16 -0.08
N VAL A 111 -7.12 -4.96 0.35
CA VAL A 111 -6.89 -6.33 -0.13
C VAL A 111 -7.33 -7.29 0.96
N ASN A 112 -8.07 -8.33 0.59
CA ASN A 112 -8.43 -9.41 1.49
C ASN A 112 -7.81 -10.72 0.98
N LEU A 113 -6.65 -11.11 1.51
CA LEU A 113 -6.03 -12.38 1.13
C LEU A 113 -6.78 -13.58 1.69
N LYS A 114 -7.63 -13.39 2.71
CA LYS A 114 -8.43 -14.47 3.29
C LYS A 114 -9.74 -14.75 2.54
N GLU A 115 -10.05 -13.99 1.48
CA GLU A 115 -11.23 -14.26 0.64
C GLU A 115 -11.11 -15.60 -0.10
N GLU A 116 -9.89 -16.00 -0.48
CA GLU A 116 -9.60 -17.27 -1.14
C GLU A 116 -8.75 -18.17 -0.25
N GLU A 117 -9.09 -19.47 -0.17
CA GLU A 117 -8.34 -20.44 0.65
C GLU A 117 -6.86 -20.54 0.24
N SER A 118 -6.56 -20.35 -1.05
CA SER A 118 -5.20 -20.44 -1.62
C SER A 118 -4.27 -19.32 -1.14
N THR A 119 -4.83 -18.16 -0.77
CA THR A 119 -4.12 -16.98 -0.28
C THR A 119 -4.32 -16.73 1.21
N ALA A 120 -5.16 -17.53 1.88
CA ALA A 120 -5.41 -17.41 3.30
C ALA A 120 -4.12 -17.59 4.13
N TRP A 121 -4.03 -16.83 5.21
CA TRP A 121 -2.89 -16.78 6.11
C TRP A 121 -3.36 -16.76 7.58
N ASP A 122 -2.54 -17.35 8.45
CA ASP A 122 -2.78 -17.47 9.89
C ASP A 122 -1.60 -16.93 10.72
N THR A 123 -0.46 -16.63 10.08
CA THR A 123 0.74 -16.05 10.69
C THR A 123 1.29 -14.90 9.86
N GLY A 124 2.09 -14.04 10.47
CA GLY A 124 2.76 -12.92 9.78
C GLY A 124 3.69 -13.39 8.66
N ASP A 125 4.45 -14.47 8.88
CA ASP A 125 5.34 -15.03 7.85
C ASP A 125 4.56 -15.50 6.61
N LYS A 126 3.45 -16.23 6.81
CA LYS A 126 2.60 -16.67 5.71
C LYS A 126 1.93 -15.48 5.03
N PHE A 127 1.49 -14.48 5.80
CA PHE A 127 0.99 -13.24 5.21
C PHE A 127 2.04 -12.61 4.29
N SER A 128 3.28 -12.42 4.76
CA SER A 128 4.34 -11.79 3.97
C SER A 128 4.61 -12.55 2.66
N GLU A 129 4.66 -13.88 2.72
CA GLU A 129 4.80 -14.72 1.51
C GLU A 129 3.66 -14.48 0.52
N LYS A 130 2.40 -14.59 0.99
CA LYS A 130 1.21 -14.45 0.14
C LYS A 130 1.04 -13.03 -0.40
N TRP A 131 1.34 -12.03 0.43
CA TRP A 131 1.33 -10.63 0.08
C TRP A 131 2.31 -10.34 -1.06
N LYS A 132 3.58 -10.73 -0.90
CA LYS A 132 4.61 -10.57 -1.94
C LYS A 132 4.25 -11.32 -3.22
N ALA A 133 3.74 -12.55 -3.11
CA ALA A 133 3.29 -13.33 -4.25
C ALA A 133 2.17 -12.60 -5.02
N LYS A 134 1.17 -12.06 -4.32
CA LYS A 134 0.10 -11.25 -4.91
C LYS A 134 0.66 -10.00 -5.59
N LEU A 135 1.53 -9.23 -4.92
CA LEU A 135 2.09 -8.01 -5.52
C LEU A 135 2.83 -8.28 -6.84
N LYS A 136 3.57 -9.40 -6.94
CA LYS A 136 4.27 -9.80 -8.17
C LYS A 136 3.35 -9.97 -9.37
N THR A 137 2.12 -10.48 -9.16
CA THR A 137 1.19 -10.81 -10.25
C THR A 137 0.35 -9.61 -10.71
N LEU A 138 0.22 -8.56 -9.88
CA LEU A 138 -0.66 -7.43 -10.14
C LEU A 138 -0.52 -6.79 -11.53
N PRO A 139 0.68 -6.50 -12.08
CA PRO A 139 0.78 -5.86 -13.38
C PRO A 139 0.15 -6.71 -14.50
N GLU A 140 0.42 -8.01 -14.48
CA GLU A 140 -0.08 -8.96 -15.48
C GLU A 140 -1.57 -9.24 -15.28
N GLU A 141 -2.05 -9.32 -14.04
CA GLU A 141 -3.48 -9.48 -13.73
C GLU A 141 -4.31 -8.29 -14.21
N VAL A 142 -3.84 -7.06 -13.97
CA VAL A 142 -4.50 -5.85 -14.45
C VAL A 142 -4.56 -5.82 -15.97
N GLU A 143 -3.46 -6.13 -16.65
CA GLU A 143 -3.41 -6.21 -18.12
C GLU A 143 -4.38 -7.27 -18.65
N LYS A 144 -4.39 -8.46 -18.05
CA LYS A 144 -5.30 -9.55 -18.42
C LYS A 144 -6.76 -9.16 -18.26
N ILE A 145 -7.14 -8.56 -17.13
CA ILE A 145 -8.52 -8.13 -16.87
C ILE A 145 -8.92 -7.04 -17.87
N ALA A 146 -8.07 -6.03 -18.07
CA ALA A 146 -8.35 -4.91 -18.96
C ALA A 146 -8.57 -5.36 -20.42
N ASN A 147 -7.81 -6.36 -20.89
CA ASN A 147 -7.90 -6.91 -22.25
C ASN A 147 -8.87 -8.10 -22.39
N SER A 148 -9.55 -8.51 -21.33
CA SER A 148 -10.48 -9.65 -21.38
C SER A 148 -11.79 -9.31 -22.10
N GLU A 149 -12.53 -10.36 -22.48
CA GLU A 149 -13.89 -10.30 -23.02
C GLU A 149 -14.97 -10.15 -21.92
N LEU A 150 -14.57 -9.92 -20.66
CA LEU A 150 -15.50 -9.66 -19.57
C LEU A 150 -16.30 -8.38 -19.83
N THR A 151 -17.49 -8.31 -19.26
CA THR A 151 -18.27 -7.07 -19.23
C THR A 151 -17.55 -5.98 -18.43
N GLU A 152 -17.90 -4.71 -18.67
CA GLU A 152 -17.31 -3.57 -17.95
C GLU A 152 -17.46 -3.74 -16.42
N ASP A 153 -18.64 -4.14 -15.95
CA ASP A 153 -18.93 -4.36 -14.53
C ASP A 153 -18.08 -5.49 -13.92
N GLU A 154 -17.87 -6.58 -14.66
CA GLU A 154 -17.02 -7.69 -14.23
C GLU A 154 -15.54 -7.29 -14.17
N LYS A 155 -15.08 -6.48 -15.14
CA LYS A 155 -13.72 -5.91 -15.11
C LYS A 155 -13.54 -5.00 -13.89
N ILE A 156 -14.47 -4.07 -13.67
CA ILE A 156 -14.44 -3.15 -12.52
C ILE A 156 -14.43 -3.95 -11.21
N THR A 157 -15.29 -4.95 -11.07
CA THR A 157 -15.35 -5.80 -9.88
C THR A 157 -14.04 -6.55 -9.65
N SER A 158 -13.46 -7.13 -10.70
CA SER A 158 -12.19 -7.86 -10.62
C SER A 158 -11.03 -6.94 -10.25
N LEU A 159 -10.94 -5.75 -10.86
CA LEU A 159 -9.91 -4.76 -10.55
C LEU A 159 -10.02 -4.24 -9.11
N LYS A 160 -11.24 -4.06 -8.59
CA LYS A 160 -11.45 -3.65 -7.19
C LYS A 160 -10.91 -4.67 -6.20
N LYS A 161 -11.02 -5.97 -6.49
CA LYS A 161 -10.47 -7.04 -5.64
C LYS A 161 -8.94 -7.07 -5.60
N LEU A 162 -8.27 -6.46 -6.57
CA LEU A 162 -6.81 -6.34 -6.57
C LEU A 162 -6.32 -5.28 -5.57
N GLY A 163 -7.21 -4.42 -5.07
CA GLY A 163 -6.91 -3.41 -4.07
C GLY A 163 -6.10 -2.23 -4.61
N LEU A 164 -5.75 -1.33 -3.70
CA LEU A 164 -5.03 -0.10 -3.97
C LEU A 164 -3.68 -0.29 -4.70
N PRO A 165 -2.87 -1.33 -4.43
CA PRO A 165 -1.61 -1.56 -5.15
C PRO A 165 -1.77 -1.79 -6.66
N ALA A 166 -2.96 -2.14 -7.14
CA ALA A 166 -3.23 -2.27 -8.57
C ALA A 166 -3.46 -0.93 -9.28
N VAL A 167 -3.78 0.14 -8.55
CA VAL A 167 -4.15 1.45 -9.11
C VAL A 167 -3.14 2.03 -10.11
N PRO A 168 -1.81 2.03 -9.86
CA PRO A 168 -0.87 2.58 -10.83
C PRO A 168 -0.95 1.88 -12.20
N PHE A 169 -1.18 0.56 -12.20
CA PHE A 169 -1.30 -0.22 -13.42
C PHE A 169 -2.66 -0.03 -14.09
N ILE A 170 -3.73 0.20 -13.32
CA ILE A 170 -5.03 0.59 -13.87
C ILE A 170 -4.91 1.96 -14.55
N ILE A 171 -4.21 2.92 -13.94
CA ILE A 171 -3.95 4.25 -14.53
C ILE A 171 -3.20 4.13 -15.87
N ASP A 172 -2.22 3.23 -15.99
CA ASP A 172 -1.56 2.97 -17.28
C ASP A 172 -2.57 2.53 -18.36
N GLN A 173 -3.57 1.72 -17.99
CA GLN A 173 -4.64 1.30 -18.92
C GLN A 173 -5.57 2.47 -19.29
N LEU A 174 -5.89 3.35 -18.34
CA LEU A 174 -6.68 4.56 -18.60
C LEU A 174 -5.96 5.51 -19.56
N GLU A 175 -4.66 5.71 -19.37
CA GLU A 175 -3.81 6.51 -20.25
C GLU A 175 -3.79 5.95 -21.68
N ALA A 176 -3.82 4.63 -21.82
CA ALA A 176 -3.93 3.93 -23.10
C ALA A 176 -5.35 3.97 -23.72
N GLY A 177 -6.32 4.61 -23.05
CA GLY A 177 -7.66 4.86 -23.58
C GLY A 177 -8.76 3.95 -23.03
N LYS A 178 -8.47 3.02 -22.11
CA LYS A 178 -9.46 2.12 -21.49
C LYS A 178 -10.24 2.79 -20.36
N THR A 179 -10.85 3.93 -20.67
CA THR A 179 -11.48 4.81 -19.69
C THR A 179 -12.66 4.20 -18.94
N GLU A 180 -13.26 3.13 -19.46
CA GLU A 180 -14.30 2.33 -18.81
C GLU A 180 -13.85 1.73 -17.47
N LEU A 181 -12.53 1.59 -17.25
CA LEU A 181 -11.96 1.06 -16.02
C LEU A 181 -11.88 2.10 -14.89
N PHE A 182 -12.15 3.38 -15.18
CA PHE A 182 -12.01 4.48 -14.21
C PHE A 182 -12.81 4.31 -12.92
N PRO A 183 -14.03 3.72 -12.93
CA PRO A 183 -14.77 3.45 -11.70
C PRO A 183 -14.02 2.55 -10.70
N ALA A 184 -13.12 1.68 -11.16
CA ALA A 184 -12.27 0.90 -10.26
C ALA A 184 -11.32 1.81 -9.47
N VAL A 185 -10.70 2.79 -10.13
CA VAL A 185 -9.83 3.79 -9.49
C VAL A 185 -10.63 4.64 -8.50
N GLN A 186 -11.83 5.10 -8.88
CA GLN A 186 -12.71 5.87 -7.98
C GLN A 186 -13.08 5.11 -6.71
N SER A 187 -13.26 3.79 -6.80
CA SER A 187 -13.60 2.97 -5.64
C SER A 187 -12.40 2.71 -4.72
N LEU A 188 -11.19 2.68 -5.28
CA LEU A 188 -9.96 2.36 -4.55
C LEU A 188 -9.33 3.60 -3.93
N VAL A 189 -9.34 4.73 -4.64
CA VAL A 189 -8.74 6.00 -4.21
C VAL A 189 -9.81 6.91 -3.59
N PRO A 190 -9.55 7.56 -2.44
CA PRO A 190 -10.54 8.40 -1.75
C PRO A 190 -11.16 9.52 -2.63
N ASP A 191 -12.46 9.72 -2.40
CA ASP A 191 -13.48 10.49 -3.16
C ASP A 191 -13.17 11.93 -3.63
N SER A 192 -12.11 12.59 -3.15
CA SER A 192 -11.94 14.03 -3.36
C SER A 192 -11.41 14.43 -4.73
N GLN A 193 -10.86 13.50 -5.53
CA GLN A 193 -10.12 13.83 -6.76
C GLN A 193 -10.81 13.42 -8.08
N THR A 194 -11.97 12.77 -8.04
CA THR A 194 -12.45 11.99 -9.22
C THR A 194 -13.94 12.11 -9.55
N LYS A 195 -14.75 12.88 -8.81
CA LYS A 195 -16.19 12.95 -9.08
C LYS A 195 -16.50 13.73 -10.38
N SER A 196 -17.26 13.09 -11.28
CA SER A 196 -17.89 13.68 -12.49
C SER A 196 -16.96 14.09 -13.65
N LEU A 197 -16.03 13.23 -14.06
CA LEU A 197 -15.20 13.45 -15.24
C LEU A 197 -15.84 12.87 -16.52
N LYS A 198 -15.65 13.53 -17.68
CA LYS A 198 -16.00 12.96 -18.99
C LYS A 198 -14.89 12.02 -19.49
N MET A 199 -15.20 11.18 -20.47
CA MET A 199 -14.27 10.18 -21.04
C MET A 199 -12.93 10.78 -21.52
N THR A 200 -12.96 11.91 -22.24
CA THR A 200 -11.74 12.62 -22.65
C THR A 200 -10.94 13.18 -21.48
N ASP A 201 -11.63 13.57 -20.41
CA ASP A 201 -11.02 14.15 -19.22
C ASP A 201 -10.35 13.05 -18.37
N ILE A 202 -10.83 11.80 -18.46
CA ILE A 202 -10.23 10.64 -17.75
C ILE A 202 -8.81 10.35 -18.26
N VAL A 203 -8.58 10.37 -19.57
CA VAL A 203 -7.23 10.12 -20.13
C VAL A 203 -6.27 11.22 -19.70
N GLN A 204 -6.72 12.48 -19.71
CA GLN A 204 -5.92 13.61 -19.26
C GLN A 204 -5.66 13.54 -17.75
N TRP A 205 -6.69 13.23 -16.96
CA TRP A 205 -6.57 13.00 -15.53
C TRP A 205 -5.56 11.90 -15.22
N ALA A 206 -5.59 10.78 -15.96
CA ALA A 206 -4.65 9.68 -15.77
C ALA A 206 -3.19 10.15 -15.94
N LYS A 207 -2.90 10.92 -16.99
CA LYS A 207 -1.57 11.50 -17.24
C LYS A 207 -1.12 12.47 -16.14
N GLU A 208 -2.03 13.29 -15.65
CA GLU A 208 -1.73 14.30 -14.61
C GLU A 208 -1.59 13.71 -13.20
N ASN A 209 -2.15 12.52 -12.96
CA ASN A 209 -2.20 11.90 -11.64
C ASN A 209 -1.33 10.66 -11.49
N LYS A 210 -0.79 10.11 -12.58
CA LYS A 210 0.07 8.91 -12.57
C LYS A 210 1.21 9.01 -11.59
N ASP A 211 1.94 10.13 -11.61
CA ASP A 211 3.12 10.35 -10.78
C ASP A 211 2.81 10.33 -9.27
N LYS A 212 1.55 10.59 -8.88
CA LYS A 212 1.12 10.49 -7.48
C LYS A 212 1.13 9.06 -6.94
N PHE A 213 1.20 8.08 -7.84
CA PHE A 213 1.20 6.66 -7.51
C PHE A 213 2.53 5.98 -7.85
N ASP A 214 3.57 6.74 -8.18
CA ASP A 214 4.88 6.19 -8.54
C ASP A 214 5.52 5.42 -7.39
N ASP A 215 5.48 5.95 -6.16
CA ASP A 215 6.01 5.26 -4.98
C ASP A 215 5.32 3.89 -4.77
N LEU A 216 4.00 3.84 -4.99
CA LEU A 216 3.23 2.60 -4.90
C LEU A 216 3.58 1.65 -6.06
N LYS A 217 3.76 2.17 -7.26
CA LYS A 217 4.17 1.39 -8.45
C LYS A 217 5.56 0.80 -8.26
N GLU A 218 6.52 1.59 -7.82
CA GLU A 218 7.88 1.17 -7.50
C GLU A 218 7.88 0.11 -6.40
N TYR A 219 7.10 0.32 -5.34
CA TYR A 219 6.93 -0.65 -4.28
C TYR A 219 6.44 -2.01 -4.82
N VAL A 220 5.40 -2.04 -5.66
CA VAL A 220 4.90 -3.28 -6.27
C VAL A 220 5.96 -3.92 -7.18
N LEU A 221 6.60 -3.13 -8.04
CA LEU A 221 7.61 -3.63 -8.98
C LEU A 221 8.87 -4.14 -8.28
N SER A 222 9.21 -3.60 -7.10
CA SER A 222 10.34 -4.07 -6.29
C SER A 222 10.19 -5.52 -5.81
N LYS A 223 8.96 -6.06 -5.86
CA LYS A 223 8.68 -7.44 -5.44
C LYS A 223 8.98 -8.46 -6.52
N LYS A 224 9.25 -8.06 -7.76
CA LYS A 224 9.53 -9.00 -8.87
C LYS A 224 10.80 -9.79 -8.63
#